data_AF-A0A535XK45-F1
#
_entry.id   AF-A0A535XK45-F1
#
_cell.length_a   1.000
_cell.length_b   1.000
_cell.length_c   1.000
_cell.angle_alpha   90.00
_cell.angle_beta   90.00
_cell.angle_gamma   90.00
#
_symmetry.space_group_name_H-M   'P 1'
#
loop_
_entity.id
_entity.type
_entity.pdbx_description
1 polymer ?
#
loop_
_entity_poly.entity_id
_entity_poly.type
_entity_poly.pdbx_seq_one_letter_code
_entity_poly.pdbx_strand_id
1 'polypeptide(L)'
;MFLPLAWTLFVVLALISFGMIAAYWLDVQDRGDLSRRRRIGYSLATLAFPLTIPVYAVAGGAGWPRPLRAAAFVPPIALLLFLAFLLGLIR
;
A
#
# COMPACT_ATOMS: atom_id res chain seq x y z
N MET A 1 20.99 -13.95 13.58
CA MET A 1 20.94 -14.61 12.25
C MET A 1 19.70 -14.26 11.44
N PHE A 2 18.69 -13.56 12.00
CA PHE A 2 17.46 -13.20 11.28
C PHE A 2 17.55 -11.90 10.49
N LEU A 3 18.54 -11.03 10.76
CA LEU A 3 18.75 -9.77 10.03
C LEU A 3 18.67 -9.88 8.50
N PRO A 4 19.36 -10.84 7.83
CA PRO A 4 19.29 -10.93 6.37
C PRO A 4 17.88 -11.32 5.90
N LEU A 5 17.17 -12.15 6.66
CA LEU A 5 15.80 -12.57 6.34
C LEU A 5 14.80 -11.42 6.55
N ALA A 6 14.87 -10.73 7.69
CA ALA A 6 14.04 -9.58 8.00
C ALA A 6 14.24 -8.46 6.96
N TRP A 7 15.48 -8.25 6.52
CA TRP A 7 15.81 -7.24 5.51
C TRP A 7 15.33 -7.64 4.13
N THR A 8 15.49 -8.91 3.74
CA THR A 8 14.93 -9.42 2.49
C THR A 8 13.41 -9.27 2.47
N LEU A 9 12.74 -9.64 3.57
CA LEU A 9 11.30 -9.50 3.71
C LEU A 9 10.86 -8.04 3.62
N PHE A 10 11.56 -7.13 4.30
CA PHE A 10 11.29 -5.70 4.21
C PHE A 10 11.43 -5.18 2.78
N VAL A 11 12.52 -5.50 2.07
CA VAL A 11 12.75 -5.07 0.68
C VAL A 11 11.66 -5.62 -0.25
N VAL A 12 11.32 -6.90 -0.14
CA VAL A 12 10.26 -7.51 -0.96
C VAL A 12 8.92 -6.84 -0.69
N LEU A 13 8.56 -6.63 0.58
CA LEU A 13 7.32 -5.95 0.93
C LEU A 13 7.32 -4.49 0.49
N ALA A 14 8.46 -3.78 0.58
CA ALA A 14 8.58 -2.41 0.09
C ALA A 14 8.37 -2.31 -1.43
N LEU A 15 8.98 -3.22 -2.20
CA LEU A 15 8.79 -3.27 -3.66
C LEU A 15 7.34 -3.59 -4.05
N ILE A 16 6.72 -4.57 -3.39
CA ILE A 16 5.30 -4.89 -3.58
C ILE A 16 4.44 -3.69 -3.19
N SER A 17 4.78 -3.00 -2.10
CA SER A 17 4.08 -1.79 -1.66
C SER A 17 4.15 -0.71 -2.73
N PHE A 18 5.33 -0.47 -3.30
CA PHE A 18 5.50 0.50 -4.39
C PHE A 18 4.67 0.14 -5.63
N GLY A 19 4.66 -1.14 -6.00
CA GLY A 19 3.82 -1.65 -7.09
C GLY A 19 2.32 -1.44 -6.84
N MET A 20 1.85 -1.66 -5.62
CA MET A 20 0.46 -1.39 -5.23
C MET A 20 0.11 0.11 -5.33
N ILE A 21 1.08 1.03 -5.10
CA ILE A 21 0.84 2.48 -5.29
C ILE A 21 0.53 2.77 -6.72
N ALA A 22 1.42 2.29 -7.59
CA ALA A 22 1.34 2.55 -9.00
C ALA A 22 0.03 1.96 -9.54
N ALA A 23 -0.30 0.72 -9.18
CA ALA A 23 -1.54 0.08 -9.59
C ALA A 23 -2.80 0.84 -9.13
N TYR A 24 -2.86 1.27 -7.87
CA TYR A 24 -3.99 2.07 -7.38
C TYR A 24 -4.10 3.43 -8.07
N TRP A 25 -2.97 4.12 -8.24
CA TRP A 25 -2.96 5.42 -8.89
C TRP A 25 -3.45 5.31 -10.34
N LEU A 26 -3.02 4.28 -11.06
CA LEU A 26 -3.50 3.97 -12.40
C LEU A 26 -5.01 3.66 -12.41
N ASP A 27 -5.51 2.84 -11.48
CA ASP A 27 -6.96 2.56 -11.33
C ASP A 27 -7.79 3.84 -11.11
N VAL A 28 -7.29 4.78 -10.29
CA VAL A 28 -7.94 6.09 -10.09
C VAL A 28 -7.94 6.93 -11.38
N GLN A 29 -6.91 6.81 -12.22
CA GLN A 29 -6.87 7.51 -13.51
C GLN A 29 -7.82 6.90 -14.54
N ASP A 30 -8.03 5.59 -14.51
CA ASP A 30 -8.89 4.88 -15.47
C ASP A 30 -10.39 4.98 -15.12
N ARG A 31 -10.72 5.41 -13.91
CA ARG A 31 -12.12 5.60 -13.47
C ARG A 31 -12.79 6.80 -14.12
N GLY A 32 -13.70 6.51 -15.05
CA GLY A 32 -14.55 7.50 -15.73
C GLY A 32 -15.68 8.08 -14.88
N ASP A 33 -16.04 7.44 -13.77
CA ASP A 33 -17.10 7.86 -12.84
C ASP A 33 -16.65 8.94 -11.83
N LEU A 34 -15.34 9.16 -11.69
CA LEU A 34 -14.78 10.12 -10.74
C LEU A 34 -14.76 11.55 -11.29
N SER A 35 -15.34 12.49 -10.52
CA SER A 35 -15.17 13.92 -10.79
C SER A 35 -13.70 14.35 -10.61
N ARG A 36 -13.28 15.40 -11.32
CA ARG A 36 -11.89 15.92 -11.27
C ARG A 36 -11.43 16.22 -9.83
N ARG A 37 -12.28 16.78 -8.98
CA ARG A 37 -11.98 17.04 -7.56
C ARG A 37 -11.74 15.75 -6.77
N ARG A 38 -12.56 14.72 -6.98
CA ARG A 38 -12.40 13.41 -6.32
C ARG A 38 -11.13 12.72 -6.79
N ARG A 39 -10.84 12.75 -8.09
CA ARG A 39 -9.61 12.18 -8.66
C ARG A 39 -8.35 12.83 -8.06
N ILE A 40 -8.34 14.15 -7.92
CA ILE A 40 -7.26 14.87 -7.23
C ILE A 40 -7.19 14.46 -5.76
N GLY A 41 -8.33 14.42 -5.06
CA GLY A 41 -8.39 13.98 -3.67
C GLY A 41 -7.83 12.57 -3.47
N TYR A 42 -8.19 11.62 -4.34
CA TYR A 42 -7.66 10.26 -4.32
C TYR A 42 -6.17 10.21 -4.67
N SER A 43 -5.71 11.02 -5.64
CA SER A 43 -4.28 11.10 -5.99
C SER A 43 -3.45 11.70 -4.85
N LEU A 44 -3.99 12.68 -4.12
CA LEU A 44 -3.36 13.21 -2.90
C LEU A 44 -3.41 12.19 -1.76
N ALA A 45 -4.50 11.41 -1.65
CA ALA A 45 -4.58 10.31 -0.69
C ALA A 45 -3.61 9.16 -1.03
N THR A 46 -3.26 8.96 -2.30
CA THR A 46 -2.16 8.10 -2.74
C THR A 46 -0.81 8.59 -2.23
N LEU A 47 -0.62 9.88 -1.93
CA LEU A 47 0.61 10.35 -1.29
C LEU A 47 0.61 10.06 0.22
N ALA A 48 -0.56 9.98 0.86
CA ALA A 48 -0.75 9.52 2.26
C ALA A 48 -0.70 7.98 2.40
N PHE A 49 0.11 7.37 1.56
CA PHE A 49 -0.05 6.06 0.98
C PHE A 49 -0.21 4.84 1.90
N PRO A 50 0.55 4.69 3.00
CA PRO A 50 0.57 3.43 3.75
C PRO A 50 -0.77 3.13 4.45
N LEU A 51 -1.61 4.15 4.61
CA LEU A 51 -2.78 4.09 5.48
C LEU A 51 -4.11 4.09 4.70
N THR A 52 -4.13 4.66 3.51
CA THR A 52 -5.37 4.93 2.76
C THR A 52 -5.73 3.80 1.79
N ILE A 53 -4.75 3.05 1.27
CA ILE A 53 -4.99 1.91 0.36
C ILE A 53 -5.84 0.80 0.98
N PRO A 54 -5.58 0.32 2.21
CA PRO A 54 -6.41 -0.74 2.81
C PRO A 54 -7.86 -0.29 2.94
N VAL A 55 -8.08 0.97 3.33
CA VAL A 55 -9.41 1.56 3.42
C VAL A 55 -10.08 1.62 2.05
N TYR A 56 -9.36 2.00 1.00
CA TYR A 56 -9.89 2.00 -0.36
C TYR A 56 -10.22 0.59 -0.88
N ALA A 57 -9.33 -0.37 -0.66
CA ALA A 57 -9.48 -1.75 -1.10
C ALA A 57 -10.64 -2.49 -0.41
N VAL A 58 -10.91 -2.15 0.85
CA VAL A 58 -11.93 -2.81 1.68
C VAL A 58 -13.25 -2.03 1.72
N ALA A 59 -13.21 -0.72 1.93
CA ALA A 59 -14.38 0.13 2.14
C ALA A 59 -14.73 1.03 0.93
N GLY A 60 -13.78 1.31 0.04
CA GLY A 60 -13.92 2.27 -1.06
C GLY A 60 -14.62 1.75 -2.33
N GLY A 61 -15.09 0.50 -2.35
CA GLY A 61 -15.90 -0.03 -3.46
C GLY A 61 -15.13 -0.27 -4.75
N ALA A 62 -13.79 -0.41 -4.67
CA ALA A 62 -12.95 -0.45 -5.85
C ALA A 62 -13.18 -1.67 -6.78
N GLY A 63 -13.95 -2.67 -6.35
CA GLY A 63 -14.19 -3.90 -7.11
C GLY A 63 -12.94 -4.77 -7.22
N TRP A 64 -11.87 -4.47 -6.47
CA TRP A 64 -10.59 -5.15 -6.61
C TRP A 64 -10.73 -6.67 -6.41
N PRO A 65 -10.04 -7.48 -7.23
CA PRO A 65 -9.87 -8.91 -7.01
C PRO A 65 -9.38 -9.20 -5.58
N ARG A 66 -9.82 -10.33 -5.01
CA ARG A 66 -9.42 -10.76 -3.64
C ARG A 66 -7.90 -10.71 -3.40
N PRO A 67 -7.02 -11.13 -4.34
CA PRO A 67 -5.58 -11.04 -4.15
C PRO A 67 -5.08 -9.60 -3.95
N LEU A 68 -5.63 -8.65 -4.71
CA LEU A 68 -5.25 -7.23 -4.61
C LEU A 68 -5.75 -6.59 -3.31
N ARG A 69 -6.90 -7.03 -2.79
CA ARG A 69 -7.37 -6.59 -1.47
C ARG A 69 -6.47 -7.09 -0.33
N ALA A 70 -5.94 -8.30 -0.43
CA ALA A 70 -4.96 -8.79 0.54
C ALA A 70 -3.62 -8.05 0.41
N ALA A 71 -3.15 -7.85 -0.83
CA ALA A 71 -1.93 -7.11 -1.11
C ALA A 71 -1.99 -5.63 -0.66
N ALA A 72 -3.19 -5.07 -0.52
CA ALA A 72 -3.41 -3.71 0.00
C ALA A 72 -2.84 -3.50 1.41
N PHE A 73 -2.65 -4.57 2.19
CA PHE A 73 -2.07 -4.51 3.55
C PHE A 73 -0.54 -4.63 3.56
N VAL A 74 0.10 -4.90 2.43
CA VAL A 74 1.56 -5.00 2.34
C VAL A 74 2.27 -3.68 2.71
N PRO A 75 1.82 -2.49 2.27
CA PRO A 75 2.40 -1.20 2.69
C PRO A 75 2.40 -0.94 4.21
N PRO A 76 1.27 -1.04 4.95
CA PRO A 76 1.29 -0.84 6.39
C PRO A 76 2.12 -1.92 7.10
N ILE A 77 2.14 -3.17 6.62
CA ILE A 77 2.99 -4.23 7.20
C ILE A 77 4.48 -3.90 7.00
N ALA A 78 4.89 -3.45 5.80
CA ALA A 78 6.26 -3.05 5.53
C ALA A 78 6.71 -1.92 6.47
N LEU A 79 5.84 -0.92 6.67
CA LEU A 79 6.09 0.19 7.60
C LEU A 79 6.22 -0.31 9.05
N LEU A 80 5.32 -1.19 9.50
CA LEU A 80 5.39 -1.76 10.85
C LEU A 80 6.66 -2.56 11.08
N LEU A 81 7.09 -3.36 10.09
CA LEU A 81 8.34 -4.13 10.17
C LEU A 81 9.57 -3.21 10.22
N PHE A 82 9.59 -2.15 9.42
CA PHE A 82 10.66 -1.15 9.47
C PHE A 82 10.74 -0.47 10.84
N LEU A 83 9.60 -0.04 11.38
CA LEU A 83 9.54 0.57 12.70
C LEU A 83 9.97 -0.42 13.80
N ALA A 84 9.54 -1.68 13.72
CA ALA A 84 9.95 -2.72 14.66
C ALA A 84 11.46 -2.97 14.62
N PHE A 85 12.07 -2.94 13.44
CA PHE A 85 13.53 -3.02 13.28
C PHE A 85 14.24 -1.80 13.88
N LEU A 86 13.80 -0.58 13.56
CA LEU A 86 14.38 0.65 14.11
C LEU A 86 14.32 0.72 15.64
N LEU A 87 13.24 0.19 16.23
CA LEU A 87 13.04 0.13 17.67
C LEU A 87 13.74 -1.07 18.33
N GLY A 88 14.45 -1.91 17.57
CA GLY A 88 15.17 -3.07 18.09
C GLY A 88 14.28 -4.23 18.54
N LEU A 89 13.00 -4.24 18.18
CA LEU A 89 12.05 -5.31 18.51
C LEU A 89 12.30 -6.58 17.68
N ILE A 90 12.90 -6.43 16.51
CA ILE A 90 13.33 -7.52 15.63
C ILE A 90 14.79 -7.29 15.20
N ARG A 91 15.56 -8.37 15.07
CA ARG A 91 17.00 -8.35 14.75
C ARG A 91 17.31 -9.01 13.43
#